data_AF-A0A2H0FPV5-F1
#
_entry.id   AF-A0A2H0FPV5-F1
#
_cell.length_a   1.000
_cell.length_b   1.000
_cell.length_c   1.000
_cell.angle_alpha   90.00
_cell.angle_beta   90.00
_cell.angle_gamma   90.00
#
_symmetry.space_group_name_H-M   'P 1'
#
loop_
_entity.id
_entity.type
_entity.pdbx_description
1 polymer ?
#
loop_
_entity_poly.entity_id
_entity_poly.type
_entity_poly.pdbx_seq_one_letter_code
_entity_poly.pdbx_strand_id
1 'polypeptide(L)'
;MNLKNQLVKICHKVYEKGFVAAFDGNLSVRLDKGRFLITRSAVNKGDVTEADILTIDSNGNLIDGIGKITTEAKLHLKIYNTRKEINSVIHCHPVYSTAIASSREQFPNNIFPEVILTLGKVPICNYSTPSTNKLADSLDPFIDFANVFLLSNHGAVAVGTTIESAYFRMEKLEHVSKTIFIAESIGNLKKLSNEQIEELYYIAETTYGIKISENNKVNINA
;
A
#
# COMPACT_ATOMS: atom_id res chain seq x y z
N MET A 1 12.01 18.70 -8.65
CA MET A 1 11.32 18.69 -7.34
C MET A 1 12.06 17.70 -6.45
N ASN A 2 12.43 18.05 -5.21
CA ASN A 2 13.13 17.13 -4.30
C ASN A 2 12.14 16.07 -3.75
N LEU A 3 12.62 14.85 -3.46
CA LEU A 3 11.84 13.75 -2.88
C LEU A 3 11.12 14.12 -1.58
N LYS A 4 11.70 14.96 -0.70
CA LYS A 4 11.00 15.46 0.51
C LYS A 4 9.71 16.19 0.14
N ASN A 5 9.80 17.11 -0.82
CA ASN A 5 8.66 17.88 -1.30
C ASN A 5 7.58 17.00 -1.96
N GLN A 6 8.00 15.96 -2.69
CA GLN A 6 7.07 14.98 -3.26
C GLN A 6 6.33 14.18 -2.17
N LEU A 7 7.04 13.73 -1.12
CA LEU A 7 6.41 13.07 0.03
C LEU A 7 5.42 13.99 0.73
N VAL A 8 5.78 15.25 0.99
CA VAL A 8 4.89 16.25 1.59
C VAL A 8 3.60 16.39 0.77
N LYS A 9 3.73 16.56 -0.55
CA LYS A 9 2.57 16.65 -1.45
C LYS A 9 1.66 15.43 -1.37
N ILE A 10 2.22 14.22 -1.28
CA ILE A 10 1.41 13.01 -1.13
C ILE A 10 0.80 12.90 0.28
N CYS A 11 1.48 13.34 1.34
CA CYS A 11 0.91 13.43 2.68
C CYS A 11 -0.37 14.28 2.68
N HIS A 12 -0.32 15.46 2.03
CA HIS A 12 -1.49 16.32 1.89
C HIS A 12 -2.62 15.64 1.10
N LYS A 13 -2.31 15.01 -0.03
CA LYS A 13 -3.31 14.29 -0.82
C LYS A 13 -4.01 13.16 -0.06
N VAL A 14 -3.26 12.31 0.66
CA VAL A 14 -3.87 11.20 1.41
C VAL A 14 -4.76 11.72 2.55
N TYR A 15 -4.39 12.87 3.15
CA TYR A 15 -5.24 13.54 4.13
C TYR A 15 -6.50 14.13 3.50
N GLU A 16 -6.38 14.88 2.40
CA GLU A 16 -7.52 15.47 1.66
C GLU A 16 -8.52 14.41 1.18
N LYS A 17 -8.03 13.21 0.84
CA LYS A 17 -8.86 12.07 0.43
C LYS A 17 -9.48 11.30 1.60
N GLY A 18 -9.12 11.63 2.84
CA GLY A 18 -9.59 10.94 4.04
C GLY A 18 -9.03 9.53 4.22
N PHE A 19 -7.85 9.24 3.67
CA PHE A 19 -7.19 7.94 3.83
C PHE A 19 -6.48 7.80 5.18
N VAL A 20 -6.32 8.91 5.91
CA VAL A 20 -5.71 8.98 7.24
C VAL A 20 -6.52 9.96 8.09
N ALA A 21 -6.52 9.74 9.40
CA ALA A 21 -7.11 10.64 10.39
C ALA A 21 -6.06 11.03 11.43
N ALA A 22 -6.22 12.20 12.07
CA ALA A 22 -5.30 12.69 13.10
C ALA A 22 -3.81 12.54 12.71
N PHE A 23 -3.06 11.65 13.37
CA PHE A 23 -1.62 11.43 13.14
C PHE A 23 -1.30 10.14 12.37
N ASP A 24 -2.34 9.45 11.90
CA ASP A 24 -2.26 8.12 11.32
C ASP A 24 -1.48 8.09 10.01
N GLY A 25 -1.11 6.87 9.62
CA GLY A 25 -0.36 6.60 8.41
C GLY A 25 1.08 7.10 8.46
N ASN A 26 1.87 6.60 7.52
CA ASN A 26 3.26 7.00 7.36
C ASN A 26 3.72 6.68 5.93
N LEU A 27 4.56 7.56 5.42
CA LEU A 27 5.04 7.49 4.04
C LEU A 27 6.55 7.52 4.05
N SER A 28 7.15 6.71 3.18
CA SER A 28 8.59 6.71 2.99
C SER A 28 8.99 6.57 1.53
N VAL A 29 10.21 7.01 1.24
CA VAL A 29 10.87 6.78 -0.05
C VAL A 29 12.33 6.44 0.17
N ARG A 30 12.84 5.50 -0.62
CA ARG A 30 14.24 5.10 -0.68
C ARG A 30 15.09 6.25 -1.22
N LEU A 31 16.21 6.50 -0.54
CA LEU A 31 17.32 7.31 -1.04
C LEU A 31 18.48 6.39 -1.49
N ASP A 32 19.61 6.99 -1.85
CA ASP A 32 20.83 6.27 -2.14
C ASP A 32 21.46 5.62 -0.89
N LYS A 33 22.30 4.60 -1.13
CA LYS A 33 23.20 3.99 -0.14
C LYS A 33 22.51 3.46 1.12
N GLY A 34 21.30 2.89 0.97
CA GLY A 34 20.58 2.27 2.08
C GLY A 34 19.97 3.26 3.06
N ARG A 35 19.76 4.51 2.63
CA ARG A 35 19.05 5.54 3.39
C ARG A 35 17.61 5.66 2.92
N PHE A 36 16.73 6.15 3.78
CA PHE A 36 15.31 6.30 3.49
C PHE A 36 14.80 7.62 4.08
N LEU A 37 13.97 8.33 3.32
CA LEU A 37 13.16 9.41 3.86
C LEU A 37 11.86 8.83 4.44
N ILE A 38 11.43 9.28 5.61
CA ILE A 38 10.19 8.85 6.24
C ILE A 38 9.52 9.98 7.01
N THR A 39 8.19 10.03 6.98
CA THR A 39 7.43 10.97 7.83
C THR A 39 7.68 10.69 9.31
N ARG A 40 7.96 11.72 10.10
CA ARG A 40 8.04 11.57 11.57
C ARG A 40 6.68 11.23 12.19
N SER A 41 6.74 10.71 13.41
CA SER A 41 5.56 10.40 14.23
C SER A 41 4.88 11.67 14.74
N ALA A 42 3.59 11.55 15.08
CA ALA A 42 2.78 12.58 15.74
C ALA A 42 2.64 13.90 14.95
N VAL A 43 2.46 13.80 13.63
CA VAL A 43 2.11 14.94 12.75
C VAL A 43 0.96 14.54 11.86
N ASN A 44 -0.03 15.43 11.77
CA ASN A 44 -1.13 15.29 10.84
C ASN A 44 -0.60 15.39 9.42
N LYS A 45 -0.99 14.45 8.55
CA LYS A 45 -0.48 14.40 7.18
C LYS A 45 -0.89 15.59 6.33
N GLY A 46 -1.97 16.30 6.69
CA GLY A 46 -2.35 17.59 6.14
C GLY A 46 -1.43 18.75 6.52
N ASP A 47 -0.68 18.63 7.63
CA ASP A 47 0.18 19.69 8.17
C ASP A 47 1.69 19.40 8.00
N VAL A 48 2.03 18.24 7.42
CA VAL A 48 3.43 17.83 7.21
C VAL A 48 4.16 18.84 6.33
N THR A 49 5.36 19.21 6.76
CA THR A 49 6.32 20.04 6.01
C THR A 49 7.61 19.24 5.73
N GLU A 50 8.53 19.80 4.94
CA GLU A 50 9.82 19.13 4.68
C GLU A 50 10.66 18.92 5.96
N ALA A 51 10.46 19.74 6.99
CA ALA A 51 11.11 19.60 8.30
C ALA A 51 10.61 18.37 9.07
N ASP A 52 9.44 17.85 8.72
CA ASP A 52 8.84 16.65 9.33
C ASP A 52 9.24 15.35 8.62
N ILE A 53 10.10 15.44 7.59
CA ILE A 53 10.65 14.29 6.87
C ILE A 53 12.05 13.98 7.39
N LEU A 54 12.16 12.84 8.08
CA LEU A 54 13.40 12.32 8.65
C LEU A 54 14.17 11.49 7.62
N THR A 55 15.48 11.37 7.80
CA THR A 55 16.31 10.38 7.12
C THR A 55 16.68 9.28 8.08
N ILE A 56 16.44 8.02 7.72
CA ILE A 56 16.82 6.84 8.51
C ILE A 56 17.76 5.91 7.73
N ASP A 57 18.55 5.13 8.45
CA ASP A 57 19.36 4.04 7.87
C ASP A 57 18.54 2.75 7.66
N SER A 58 19.17 1.72 7.09
CA SER A 58 18.55 0.41 6.86
C SER A 58 18.19 -0.37 8.13
N ASN A 59 18.70 0.05 9.29
CA ASN A 59 18.40 -0.52 10.60
C ASN A 59 17.28 0.25 11.32
N GLY A 60 16.81 1.36 10.73
CA GLY A 60 15.80 2.22 11.31
C GLY A 60 16.34 3.24 12.32
N ASN A 61 17.64 3.49 12.32
CA ASN A 61 18.24 4.55 13.15
C ASN A 61 18.11 5.91 12.46
N LEU A 62 17.91 6.97 13.24
CA LEU A 62 17.87 8.34 12.74
C LEU A 62 19.25 8.78 12.26
N ILE A 63 19.33 9.23 11.01
CA ILE A 63 20.53 9.86 10.43
C ILE A 63 20.40 11.39 10.47
N ASP A 64 19.24 11.92 10.06
CA ASP A 64 19.03 13.36 9.90
C ASP A 64 17.55 13.75 10.13
N GLY A 65 17.32 14.97 10.60
CA GLY A 65 16.00 15.50 10.94
C GLY A 65 15.71 15.55 12.45
N ILE A 66 14.61 16.20 12.82
CA ILE A 66 14.21 16.41 14.22
C ILE A 66 12.86 15.72 14.47
N GLY A 67 12.77 14.95 15.55
CA GLY A 67 11.55 14.30 16.00
C GLY A 67 11.69 12.80 16.16
N LYS A 68 10.55 12.13 16.38
CA LYS A 68 10.51 10.68 16.62
C LYS A 68 10.19 9.93 15.32
N ILE A 69 10.93 8.87 15.04
CA ILE A 69 10.63 7.95 13.93
C ILE A 69 9.26 7.29 14.18
N THR A 70 8.47 7.08 13.12
CA THR A 70 7.22 6.32 13.22
C THR A 70 7.49 4.91 13.78
N THR A 71 6.59 4.42 14.63
CA THR A 71 6.70 3.08 15.21
C THR A 71 6.60 1.96 14.16
N GLU A 72 6.11 2.29 12.96
CA GLU A 72 5.96 1.36 11.83
C GLU A 72 7.10 1.42 10.82
N ALA A 73 8.22 2.09 11.12
CA ALA A 73 9.37 2.12 10.20
C ALA A 73 9.87 0.71 9.83
N LYS A 74 9.74 -0.26 10.74
CA LYS A 74 10.08 -1.67 10.51
C LYS A 74 9.28 -2.31 9.36
N LEU A 75 8.01 -1.94 9.21
CA LEU A 75 7.15 -2.41 8.13
C LEU A 75 7.70 -1.95 6.77
N HIS A 76 8.06 -0.66 6.67
CA HIS A 76 8.66 -0.09 5.46
C HIS A 76 10.02 -0.72 5.15
N LEU A 77 10.89 -0.86 6.15
CA LEU A 77 12.23 -1.42 5.98
C LEU A 77 12.18 -2.91 5.58
N LYS A 78 11.24 -3.70 6.11
CA LYS A 78 11.04 -5.09 5.68
C LYS A 78 10.74 -5.16 4.18
N ILE A 79 9.81 -4.34 3.70
CA ILE A 79 9.49 -4.24 2.25
C ILE A 79 10.72 -3.84 1.45
N TYR A 80 11.44 -2.80 1.85
CA TYR A 80 12.63 -2.35 1.13
C TYR A 80 13.78 -3.37 1.15
N ASN A 81 13.87 -4.20 2.20
CA ASN A 81 14.89 -5.22 2.32
C ASN A 81 14.58 -6.40 1.42
N THR A 82 13.32 -6.80 1.31
CA THR A 82 12.89 -7.93 0.47
C THR A 82 12.79 -7.53 -1.01
N ARG A 83 12.18 -6.38 -1.31
CA ARG A 83 11.87 -5.92 -2.67
C ARG A 83 12.76 -4.73 -3.05
N LYS A 84 13.86 -5.01 -3.75
CA LYS A 84 14.90 -4.01 -4.08
C LYS A 84 14.44 -2.98 -5.12
N GLU A 85 13.49 -3.34 -5.97
CA GLU A 85 12.89 -2.47 -6.98
C GLU A 85 11.89 -1.48 -6.39
N ILE A 86 11.38 -1.74 -5.17
CA ILE A 86 10.49 -0.83 -4.47
C ILE A 86 11.27 0.34 -3.89
N ASN A 87 10.79 1.54 -4.20
CA ASN A 87 11.36 2.80 -3.75
C ASN A 87 10.40 3.62 -2.90
N SER A 88 9.11 3.32 -2.84
CA SER A 88 8.19 4.03 -1.95
C SER A 88 7.18 3.08 -1.33
N VAL A 89 6.84 3.38 -0.08
CA VAL A 89 5.86 2.65 0.73
C VAL A 89 4.95 3.67 1.39
N ILE A 90 3.65 3.48 1.24
CA ILE A 90 2.60 4.33 1.80
C ILE A 90 1.70 3.45 2.65
N HIS A 91 1.68 3.72 3.95
CA HIS A 91 0.75 3.12 4.88
C HIS A 91 -0.33 4.13 5.27
N CYS A 92 -1.58 3.75 5.13
CA CYS A 92 -2.76 4.56 5.43
C CYS A 92 -3.87 3.69 6.02
N HIS A 93 -4.92 4.32 6.55
CA HIS A 93 -6.10 3.66 7.14
C HIS A 93 -7.39 4.06 6.38
N PRO A 94 -7.46 3.86 5.05
CA PRO A 94 -8.63 4.27 4.26
C PRO A 94 -9.87 3.46 4.64
N VAL A 95 -11.02 4.13 4.72
CA VAL A 95 -12.21 3.65 5.44
C VAL A 95 -12.75 2.35 4.86
N TYR A 96 -12.99 2.29 3.55
CA TYR A 96 -13.62 1.12 2.94
C TYR A 96 -12.67 -0.07 2.86
N SER A 97 -11.40 0.16 2.51
CA SER A 97 -10.39 -0.89 2.52
C SER A 97 -10.17 -1.46 3.91
N THR A 98 -10.12 -0.61 4.93
CA THR A 98 -9.98 -1.05 6.34
C THR A 98 -11.21 -1.82 6.80
N ALA A 99 -12.41 -1.40 6.39
CA ALA A 99 -13.64 -2.13 6.67
C ALA A 99 -13.63 -3.54 6.05
N ILE A 100 -13.17 -3.68 4.80
CA ILE A 100 -12.99 -5.00 4.17
C ILE A 100 -11.96 -5.83 4.93
N ALA A 101 -10.79 -5.27 5.25
CA ALA A 101 -9.73 -5.96 6.00
C ALA A 101 -10.18 -6.45 7.39
N SER A 102 -11.14 -5.75 8.00
CA SER A 102 -11.68 -6.05 9.33
C SER A 102 -12.86 -7.03 9.30
N SER A 103 -13.46 -7.28 8.13
CA SER A 103 -14.68 -8.08 8.01
C SER A 103 -14.53 -9.35 7.16
N ARG A 104 -13.40 -9.53 6.46
CA ARG A 104 -13.21 -10.62 5.51
C ARG A 104 -11.89 -11.33 5.70
N GLU A 105 -11.89 -12.59 5.29
CA GLU A 105 -10.68 -13.39 5.12
C GLU A 105 -9.99 -13.10 3.78
N GLN A 106 -10.73 -12.65 2.76
CA GLN A 106 -10.20 -12.38 1.42
C GLN A 106 -10.76 -11.11 0.80
N PHE A 107 -9.91 -10.42 0.03
CA PHE A 107 -10.32 -9.31 -0.83
C PHE A 107 -10.87 -9.86 -2.16
N PRO A 108 -12.00 -9.34 -2.70
CA PRO A 108 -12.59 -9.84 -3.94
C PRO A 108 -11.82 -9.30 -5.16
N ASN A 109 -10.70 -9.97 -5.45
CA ASN A 109 -9.73 -9.56 -6.47
C ASN A 109 -10.22 -9.68 -7.93
N ASN A 110 -11.29 -10.44 -8.18
CA ASN A 110 -11.78 -10.79 -9.52
C ASN A 110 -13.06 -10.04 -9.93
N ILE A 111 -13.29 -8.86 -9.37
CA ILE A 111 -14.50 -8.07 -9.69
C ILE A 111 -14.23 -7.04 -10.79
N PHE A 112 -13.05 -6.42 -10.76
CA PHE A 112 -12.76 -5.23 -11.55
C PHE A 112 -11.47 -5.42 -12.38
N PRO A 113 -11.51 -5.15 -13.70
CA PRO A 113 -10.32 -5.18 -14.55
C PRO A 113 -9.17 -4.32 -14.01
N GLU A 114 -9.47 -3.13 -13.48
CA GLU A 114 -8.46 -2.23 -12.95
C GLU A 114 -7.73 -2.80 -11.72
N VAL A 115 -8.35 -3.66 -10.92
CA VAL A 115 -7.65 -4.36 -9.82
C VAL A 115 -6.61 -5.29 -10.40
N ILE A 116 -7.01 -6.13 -11.36
CA ILE A 116 -6.15 -7.13 -12.01
C ILE A 116 -4.96 -6.45 -12.70
N LEU A 117 -5.22 -5.38 -13.44
CA LEU A 117 -4.22 -4.69 -14.26
C LEU A 117 -3.26 -3.79 -13.44
N THR A 118 -3.68 -3.28 -12.27
CA THR A 118 -2.90 -2.26 -11.54
C THR A 118 -2.43 -2.69 -10.16
N LEU A 119 -3.27 -3.39 -9.40
CA LEU A 119 -2.94 -3.86 -8.05
C LEU A 119 -2.37 -5.29 -8.11
N GLY A 120 -2.97 -6.14 -8.95
CA GLY A 120 -2.80 -7.58 -8.91
C GLY A 120 -3.54 -8.17 -7.72
N LYS A 121 -3.08 -9.32 -7.22
CA LYS A 121 -3.63 -9.99 -6.05
C LYS A 121 -3.37 -9.15 -4.78
N VAL A 122 -4.44 -8.66 -4.17
CA VAL A 122 -4.46 -7.98 -2.87
C VAL A 122 -4.73 -9.01 -1.76
N PRO A 123 -3.73 -9.39 -0.96
CA PRO A 123 -3.92 -10.22 0.23
C PRO A 123 -4.48 -9.43 1.42
N ILE A 124 -5.10 -10.15 2.35
CA ILE A 124 -5.36 -9.69 3.72
C ILE A 124 -4.36 -10.39 4.64
N CYS A 125 -3.45 -9.62 5.23
CA CYS A 125 -2.49 -10.09 6.23
C CYS A 125 -3.20 -10.39 7.55
N ASN A 126 -2.80 -11.48 8.20
CA ASN A 126 -3.29 -11.86 9.52
C ASN A 126 -3.08 -10.72 10.53
N TYR A 127 -4.02 -10.57 11.47
CA TYR A 127 -3.90 -9.57 12.52
C TYR A 127 -2.59 -9.74 13.29
N SER A 128 -1.94 -8.61 13.54
CA SER A 128 -0.73 -8.54 14.35
C SER A 128 -0.71 -7.20 15.06
N THR A 129 -0.22 -7.20 16.31
CA THR A 129 -0.15 -5.97 17.11
C THR A 129 0.72 -4.93 16.41
N PRO A 130 0.19 -3.72 16.14
CA PRO A 130 0.96 -2.64 15.53
C PRO A 130 2.22 -2.28 16.33
N SER A 131 3.20 -1.67 15.68
CA SER A 131 4.49 -1.30 16.30
C SER A 131 5.38 -2.48 16.76
N THR A 132 5.05 -3.71 16.38
CA THR A 132 5.85 -4.90 16.69
C THR A 132 6.47 -5.50 15.42
N ASN A 133 7.47 -6.38 15.57
CA ASN A 133 8.02 -7.12 14.43
C ASN A 133 6.96 -8.01 13.77
N LYS A 134 5.98 -8.51 14.55
CA LYS A 134 4.90 -9.37 14.05
C LYS A 134 4.09 -8.69 12.93
N LEU A 135 3.90 -7.38 13.00
CA LEU A 135 3.21 -6.65 11.92
C LEU A 135 3.99 -6.74 10.61
N ALA A 136 5.31 -6.51 10.65
CA ALA A 136 6.15 -6.60 9.46
C ALA A 136 6.24 -8.06 8.94
N ASP A 137 6.31 -9.03 9.85
CA ASP A 137 6.38 -10.46 9.50
C ASP A 137 5.05 -10.98 8.92
N SER A 138 3.92 -10.33 9.22
CA SER A 138 2.61 -10.69 8.64
C SER A 138 2.55 -10.52 7.11
N LEU A 139 3.52 -9.81 6.51
CA LEU A 139 3.64 -9.64 5.07
C LEU A 139 4.37 -10.80 4.39
N ASP A 140 5.15 -11.60 5.13
CA ASP A 140 6.07 -12.61 4.57
C ASP A 140 5.43 -13.56 3.55
N PRO A 141 4.18 -14.04 3.72
CA PRO A 141 3.55 -14.91 2.71
C PRO A 141 3.30 -14.24 1.35
N PHE A 142 3.32 -12.91 1.29
CA PHE A 142 2.88 -12.13 0.14
C PHE A 142 3.89 -11.09 -0.36
N ILE A 143 4.91 -10.78 0.45
CA ILE A 143 5.82 -9.66 0.25
C ILE A 143 6.59 -9.72 -1.07
N ASP A 144 6.83 -10.94 -1.58
CA ASP A 144 7.58 -11.18 -2.81
C ASP A 144 6.82 -10.80 -4.07
N PHE A 145 5.49 -10.63 -4.01
CA PHE A 145 4.69 -10.39 -5.21
C PHE A 145 3.63 -9.28 -5.06
N ALA A 146 3.03 -9.10 -3.88
CA ALA A 146 1.91 -8.18 -3.71
C ALA A 146 2.36 -6.71 -3.80
N ASN A 147 1.54 -5.88 -4.45
CA ASN A 147 1.77 -4.43 -4.55
C ASN A 147 1.00 -3.63 -3.49
N VAL A 148 -0.04 -4.25 -2.92
CA VAL A 148 -0.91 -3.68 -1.90
C VAL A 148 -1.23 -4.77 -0.89
N PHE A 149 -1.22 -4.43 0.39
CA PHE A 149 -1.51 -5.32 1.49
C PHE A 149 -2.64 -4.71 2.31
N LEU A 150 -3.70 -5.47 2.56
CA LEU A 150 -4.66 -5.14 3.61
C LEU A 150 -4.17 -5.74 4.92
N LEU A 151 -4.22 -4.97 5.99
CA LEU A 151 -3.82 -5.38 7.33
C LEU A 151 -5.08 -5.55 8.17
N SER A 152 -5.38 -6.79 8.59
CA SER A 152 -6.62 -7.09 9.32
C SER A 152 -6.75 -6.22 10.57
N ASN A 153 -7.90 -5.57 10.75
CA ASN A 153 -8.21 -4.64 11.85
C ASN A 153 -7.21 -3.48 12.02
N HIS A 154 -6.58 -3.03 10.93
CA HIS A 154 -5.59 -1.95 11.00
C HIS A 154 -5.68 -0.97 9.83
N GLY A 155 -5.41 -1.39 8.59
CA GLY A 155 -5.32 -0.46 7.46
C GLY A 155 -4.78 -1.11 6.20
N ALA A 156 -4.07 -0.34 5.39
CA ALA A 156 -3.48 -0.80 4.14
C ALA A 156 -2.05 -0.30 3.94
N VAL A 157 -1.27 -1.05 3.17
CA VAL A 157 0.06 -0.66 2.71
C VAL A 157 0.10 -0.77 1.19
N ALA A 158 0.54 0.27 0.51
CA ALA A 158 0.80 0.26 -0.92
C ALA A 158 2.28 0.54 -1.19
N VAL A 159 2.87 -0.22 -2.13
CA VAL A 159 4.28 -0.07 -2.51
C VAL A 159 4.40 0.40 -3.95
N GLY A 160 5.53 1.01 -4.32
CA GLY A 160 5.76 1.48 -5.68
C GLY A 160 7.23 1.71 -6.00
N THR A 161 7.57 1.72 -7.30
CA THR A 161 8.89 2.11 -7.80
C THR A 161 9.10 3.63 -7.75
N THR A 162 8.02 4.37 -7.53
CA THR A 162 7.97 5.82 -7.33
C THR A 162 6.95 6.16 -6.23
N ILE A 163 7.06 7.34 -5.62
CA ILE A 163 6.07 7.84 -4.65
C ILE A 163 4.66 7.89 -5.28
N GLU A 164 4.57 8.34 -6.53
CA GLU A 164 3.30 8.45 -7.25
C GLU A 164 2.65 7.09 -7.52
N SER A 165 3.42 6.08 -7.94
CA SER A 165 2.87 4.74 -8.18
C SER A 165 2.36 4.07 -6.89
N ALA A 166 3.05 4.26 -5.76
CA ALA A 166 2.56 3.80 -4.46
C ALA A 166 1.25 4.52 -4.07
N TYR A 167 1.17 5.83 -4.30
CA TYR A 167 -0.04 6.62 -4.02
C TYR A 167 -1.23 6.19 -4.90
N PHE A 168 -1.02 6.02 -6.21
CA PHE A 168 -2.09 5.59 -7.11
C PHE A 168 -2.62 4.21 -6.76
N ARG A 169 -1.77 3.30 -6.28
CA ARG A 169 -2.21 1.99 -5.77
C ARG A 169 -3.07 2.11 -4.51
N MET A 170 -2.69 2.98 -3.57
CA MET A 170 -3.51 3.27 -2.38
C MET A 170 -4.86 3.90 -2.75
N GLU A 171 -4.85 4.91 -3.63
CA GLU A 171 -6.07 5.57 -4.09
C GLU A 171 -7.00 4.62 -4.85
N LYS A 172 -6.42 3.77 -5.71
CA LYS A 172 -7.17 2.75 -6.44
C LYS A 172 -7.79 1.73 -5.49
N LEU A 173 -7.02 1.23 -4.51
CA LEU A 173 -7.51 0.28 -3.51
C LEU A 173 -8.73 0.82 -2.78
N GLU A 174 -8.68 2.05 -2.27
CA GLU A 174 -9.82 2.63 -1.55
C GLU A 174 -11.01 2.86 -2.47
N HIS A 175 -10.77 3.34 -3.70
CA HIS A 175 -11.83 3.53 -4.68
C HIS A 175 -12.56 2.23 -4.99
N VAL A 176 -11.84 1.13 -5.28
CA VAL A 176 -12.48 -0.16 -5.57
C VAL A 176 -13.15 -0.75 -4.32
N SER A 177 -12.56 -0.57 -3.14
CA SER A 177 -13.14 -1.03 -1.88
C SER A 177 -14.48 -0.36 -1.60
N LYS A 178 -14.57 0.95 -1.85
CA LYS A 178 -15.82 1.72 -1.76
C LYS A 178 -16.86 1.20 -2.75
N THR A 179 -16.47 0.95 -3.99
CA THR A 179 -17.38 0.42 -5.01
C THR A 179 -17.87 -0.98 -4.65
N ILE A 180 -16.99 -1.87 -4.15
CA ILE A 180 -17.36 -3.21 -3.67
C ILE A 180 -18.42 -3.11 -2.57
N PHE A 181 -18.16 -2.30 -1.55
CA PHE A 181 -19.07 -2.13 -0.42
C PHE A 181 -20.45 -1.62 -0.86
N ILE A 182 -20.48 -0.61 -1.74
CA ILE A 182 -21.75 -0.07 -2.28
C ILE A 182 -22.45 -1.12 -3.15
N ALA A 183 -21.73 -1.83 -4.02
CA ALA A 183 -22.29 -2.86 -4.88
C ALA A 183 -22.98 -3.96 -4.06
N GLU A 184 -22.36 -4.39 -2.95
CA GLU A 184 -22.92 -5.39 -2.04
C GLU A 184 -24.15 -4.91 -1.27
N SER A 185 -24.23 -3.61 -0.98
CA SER A 185 -25.43 -3.02 -0.37
C SER A 185 -26.63 -2.97 -1.32
N ILE A 186 -26.38 -3.05 -2.64
CA ILE A 186 -27.41 -2.98 -3.69
C ILE A 186 -27.74 -4.38 -4.23
N GLY A 187 -26.79 -5.31 -4.25
CA GLY A 187 -26.97 -6.67 -4.76
C GLY A 187 -25.70 -7.52 -4.64
N ASN A 188 -25.58 -8.58 -5.44
CA ASN A 188 -24.42 -9.46 -5.39
C ASN A 188 -23.30 -8.99 -6.33
N LEU A 189 -22.05 -9.17 -5.91
CA LEU A 189 -20.88 -8.94 -6.76
C LEU A 189 -20.89 -9.90 -7.97
N LYS A 190 -20.66 -9.35 -9.15
CA LYS A 190 -20.49 -10.13 -10.38
C LYS A 190 -19.01 -10.36 -10.62
N LYS A 191 -18.56 -11.60 -10.45
CA LYS A 191 -17.17 -12.00 -10.67
C LYS A 191 -16.88 -12.12 -12.16
N LEU A 192 -15.68 -11.71 -12.55
CA LEU A 192 -15.12 -12.01 -13.87
C LEU A 192 -14.83 -13.51 -13.96
N SER A 193 -15.11 -14.10 -15.12
CA SER A 193 -14.77 -15.50 -15.40
C SER A 193 -13.27 -15.68 -15.62
N ASN A 194 -12.79 -16.92 -15.57
CA ASN A 194 -11.38 -17.23 -15.82
C ASN A 194 -10.95 -16.77 -17.21
N GLU A 195 -11.81 -16.94 -18.21
CA GLU A 195 -11.57 -16.53 -19.60
C GLU A 195 -11.41 -15.00 -19.70
N GLN A 196 -12.28 -14.24 -19.01
CA GLN A 196 -12.18 -12.79 -18.96
C GLN A 196 -10.90 -12.32 -18.26
N ILE A 197 -10.45 -13.05 -17.24
CA ILE A 197 -9.23 -12.73 -16.51
C ILE A 197 -7.99 -13.03 -17.37
N GLU A 198 -7.95 -14.13 -18.11
CA GLU A 198 -6.88 -14.42 -19.06
C GLU A 198 -6.82 -13.41 -20.20
N GLU A 199 -7.98 -12.95 -20.70
CA GLU A 199 -8.04 -11.86 -21.68
C GLU A 199 -7.42 -10.57 -21.11
N LEU A 200 -7.67 -10.25 -19.84
CA LEU A 200 -7.04 -9.11 -19.19
C LEU A 200 -5.53 -9.27 -19.03
N TYR A 201 -5.01 -10.46 -18.74
CA TYR A 201 -3.56 -10.69 -18.72
C TYR A 201 -2.95 -10.52 -20.12
N TYR A 202 -3.62 -11.00 -21.16
CA TYR A 202 -3.20 -10.78 -22.53
C TYR A 202 -3.18 -9.29 -22.90
N ILE A 203 -4.22 -8.54 -22.54
CA ILE A 203 -4.29 -7.08 -22.75
C ILE A 203 -3.20 -6.35 -21.95
N ALA A 204 -2.93 -6.77 -20.70
CA ALA A 204 -1.88 -6.20 -19.86
C ALA A 204 -0.52 -6.20 -20.58
N GLU A 205 -0.16 -7.33 -21.17
CA GLU A 205 1.12 -7.50 -21.86
C GLU A 205 1.12 -6.82 -23.24
N THR A 206 0.10 -7.06 -24.07
CA THR A 206 0.09 -6.61 -25.46
C THR A 206 -0.23 -5.13 -25.66
N THR A 207 -1.07 -4.56 -24.79
CA THR A 207 -1.51 -3.16 -24.91
C THR A 207 -0.74 -2.24 -23.98
N TYR A 208 -0.53 -2.67 -22.73
CA TYR A 208 0.07 -1.82 -21.70
C TYR A 208 1.55 -2.15 -21.40
N GLY A 209 2.09 -3.25 -21.94
CA GLY A 209 3.45 -3.69 -21.65
C GLY A 209 3.67 -4.10 -20.19
N ILE A 210 2.59 -4.42 -19.46
CA ILE A 210 2.61 -4.80 -18.04
C ILE A 210 2.65 -6.32 -17.95
N LYS A 211 3.74 -6.86 -17.43
CA LYS A 211 3.86 -8.29 -17.12
C LYS A 211 3.51 -8.54 -15.66
N ILE A 212 2.37 -9.19 -15.42
CA ILE A 212 1.93 -9.59 -14.08
C ILE A 212 2.65 -10.90 -13.72
N SER A 213 3.34 -10.92 -12.58
CA SER A 213 4.01 -12.14 -12.11
C SER A 213 2.99 -13.22 -11.76
N GLU A 214 3.33 -14.48 -12.00
CA GLU A 214 2.41 -15.62 -11.74
C GLU A 214 1.88 -15.62 -10.30
N ASN A 215 2.72 -15.33 -9.31
CA ASN A 215 2.30 -15.26 -7.91
C ASN A 215 1.34 -14.10 -7.60
N ASN A 216 1.37 -13.05 -8.43
CA ASN A 216 0.49 -11.87 -8.30
C ASN A 216 -0.77 -11.96 -9.17
N LYS A 217 -0.92 -13.02 -9.97
CA LYS A 217 -2.17 -13.29 -10.68
C LYS A 217 -3.27 -13.62 -9.67
N VAL A 218 -4.47 -13.17 -9.98
CA VAL A 218 -5.69 -13.48 -9.24
C VAL A 218 -6.06 -14.93 -9.56
N ASN A 219 -5.62 -15.87 -8.73
CA ASN A 219 -6.01 -17.28 -8.84
C ASN A 219 -7.45 -17.47 -8.33
N ILE A 220 -8.28 -18.16 -9.12
CA ILE A 220 -9.73 -18.27 -8.91
C ILE A 220 -10.11 -19.60 -8.20
N ASN A 221 -9.10 -20.44 -7.89
CA ASN A 221 -9.26 -21.75 -7.25
C ASN A 221 -9.06 -21.72 -5.71
N ALA A 222 -9.23 -20.57 -5.06
CA ALA A 222 -9.09 -20.42 -3.60
C ALA A 222 -10.40 -19.96 -2.95
#